data_AF-A0A2P6R1V7-F1
#
_entry.id   AF-A0A2P6R1V7-F1
#
_cell.length_a   1.000
_cell.length_b   1.000
_cell.length_c   1.000
_cell.angle_alpha   90.00
_cell.angle_beta   90.00
_cell.angle_gamma   90.00
#
_symmetry.space_group_name_H-M   'P 1'
#
loop_
_entity.id
_entity.type
_entity.pdbx_description
1 polymer ?
#
loop_
_entity_poly.entity_id
_entity_poly.type
_entity_poly.pdbx_seq_one_letter_code
_entity_poly.pdbx_strand_id
1 'polypeptide(L)'
;MGEGKGSTLVHLLVVVLSLVAFGFAIAAERRRSVGVIYKDERTNETYCVYNSDVATGYGVGGFLFLLSGESLLMGVTKCMCFGRPLAPGGNRAWAIIYFVSSLVTFLIAESCLIAGATKNAYHTKYRGMIYAQNFSCDALRKGVFIAGAVFVVATMVLNVYYYMYFTKAITTEAAHKAKRTSSNIGMAGYA
;
A
#
# COMPACT_ATOMS: atom_id res chain seq x y z
N MET A 1 -11.27 30.86 13.11
CA MET A 1 -10.30 29.77 12.90
C MET A 1 -11.08 28.46 12.83
N GLY A 2 -11.52 28.05 11.64
CA GLY A 2 -12.17 26.77 11.44
C GLY A 2 -11.15 25.80 10.87
N GLU A 3 -10.75 24.80 11.64
CA GLU A 3 -10.01 23.65 11.12
C GLU A 3 -10.74 23.11 9.90
N GLY A 4 -10.04 23.06 8.76
CA GLY A 4 -10.49 22.34 7.60
C GLY A 4 -10.63 20.86 7.96
N LYS A 5 -11.83 20.46 8.36
CA LYS A 5 -12.18 19.06 8.65
C LYS A 5 -12.08 18.27 7.34
N GLY A 6 -10.87 17.81 7.02
CA GLY A 6 -10.71 16.63 6.18
C GLY A 6 -11.54 15.52 6.80
N SER A 7 -12.18 14.69 5.98
CA SER A 7 -13.09 13.66 6.48
C SER A 7 -12.28 12.71 7.37
N THR A 8 -12.51 12.78 8.69
CA THR A 8 -11.88 11.90 9.69
C THR A 8 -12.16 10.44 9.38
N LEU A 9 -13.31 10.18 8.74
CA LEU A 9 -13.70 8.89 8.22
C LEU A 9 -12.73 8.35 7.15
N VAL A 10 -12.19 9.19 6.27
CA VAL A 10 -11.20 8.78 5.26
C VAL A 10 -9.87 8.38 5.92
N HIS A 11 -9.39 9.17 6.89
CA HIS A 11 -8.19 8.80 7.66
C HIS A 11 -8.39 7.46 8.38
N LEU A 12 -9.52 7.31 9.06
CA LEU A 12 -9.81 6.10 9.84
C LEU A 12 -9.89 4.88 8.92
N LEU A 13 -10.57 4.99 7.78
CA LEU A 13 -10.64 3.90 6.80
C LEU A 13 -9.27 3.50 6.26
N VAL A 14 -8.45 4.48 5.84
CA VAL A 14 -7.11 4.22 5.31
C VAL A 14 -6.24 3.53 6.35
N VAL A 15 -6.24 4.04 7.60
CA VAL A 15 -5.47 3.46 8.69
C VAL A 15 -5.93 2.02 8.99
N VAL A 16 -7.24 1.77 9.06
CA VAL A 16 -7.78 0.42 9.30
C VAL A 16 -7.38 -0.54 8.17
N LEU A 17 -7.53 -0.13 6.91
CA LEU A 17 -7.13 -0.95 5.75
C LEU A 17 -5.63 -1.28 5.79
N SER A 18 -4.79 -0.29 6.10
CA SER A 18 -3.33 -0.49 6.23
C SER A 18 -2.97 -1.39 7.42
N LEU A 19 -3.66 -1.28 8.56
CA LEU A 19 -3.44 -2.16 9.72
C LEU A 19 -3.83 -3.61 9.43
N VAL A 20 -4.95 -3.82 8.72
CA VAL A 20 -5.37 -5.15 8.26
C VAL A 20 -4.32 -5.73 7.31
N ALA A 21 -3.85 -4.94 6.34
CA ALA A 21 -2.80 -5.36 5.42
C ALA A 21 -1.49 -5.71 6.13
N PHE A 22 -1.08 -4.91 7.12
CA PHE A 22 0.08 -5.19 7.95
C PHE A 22 -0.10 -6.51 8.73
N GLY A 23 -1.26 -6.71 9.35
CA GLY A 23 -1.60 -7.94 10.06
C GLY A 23 -1.54 -9.16 9.14
N PHE A 24 -2.01 -9.04 7.91
CA PHE A 24 -1.94 -10.11 6.90
C PHE A 24 -0.51 -10.37 6.42
N ALA A 25 0.33 -9.33 6.26
CA ALA A 25 1.74 -9.51 5.96
C ALA A 25 2.48 -10.26 7.08
N ILE A 26 2.22 -9.92 8.34
CA ILE A 26 2.80 -10.63 9.50
C ILE A 26 2.24 -12.05 9.63
N ALA A 27 0.94 -12.24 9.41
CA ALA A 27 0.32 -13.56 9.41
C ALA A 27 0.91 -14.47 8.31
N ALA A 28 1.18 -13.91 7.13
CA ALA A 28 1.86 -14.61 6.04
C ALA A 28 3.29 -15.02 6.43
N GLU A 29 4.06 -14.14 7.10
CA GLU A 29 5.41 -14.49 7.57
C GLU A 29 5.37 -15.54 8.71
N ARG A 30 4.42 -15.44 9.63
CA ARG A 30 4.25 -16.40 10.75
C ARG A 30 3.81 -17.78 10.28
N ARG A 31 2.98 -17.83 9.24
CA ARG A 31 2.42 -19.07 8.68
C ARG A 31 3.19 -19.58 7.46
N ARG A 32 4.43 -19.11 7.27
CA ARG A 32 5.34 -19.52 6.18
C ARG A 32 5.34 -21.04 6.06
N SER A 33 5.15 -21.54 4.84
CA SER A 33 5.20 -22.98 4.57
C SER A 33 6.61 -23.49 4.89
N VAL A 34 6.72 -24.32 5.93
CA VAL A 34 7.92 -25.12 6.17
C VAL A 34 7.77 -26.33 5.26
N GLY A 35 8.58 -26.41 4.21
CA GLY A 35 8.61 -27.58 3.34
C GLY A 35 9.05 -28.80 4.14
N VAL A 36 8.21 -29.83 4.18
CA VAL A 36 8.56 -31.11 4.80
C VAL A 36 9.06 -32.03 3.69
N ILE A 37 10.25 -32.59 3.88
CA ILE A 37 10.82 -33.57 2.95
C ILE A 37 10.10 -34.90 3.20
N TYR A 38 9.38 -35.39 2.19
CA TYR A 38 8.82 -36.73 2.19
C TYR A 38 9.68 -37.62 1.28
N LYS A 39 9.94 -38.85 1.72
CA LYS A 39 10.67 -39.86 0.92
C LYS A 39 9.65 -40.86 0.40
N ASP A 40 9.64 -41.09 -0.91
CA ASP A 40 8.90 -42.21 -1.48
C ASP A 40 9.76 -43.49 -1.37
N GLU A 41 9.29 -44.47 -0.61
CA GLU A 41 10.01 -45.73 -0.37
C GLU A 41 10.15 -46.59 -1.63
N ARG A 42 9.34 -46.36 -2.67
CA ARG A 42 9.34 -47.20 -3.89
C ARG A 42 10.34 -46.75 -4.96
N THR A 43 10.69 -45.48 -4.97
CA THR A 43 11.54 -44.87 -6.01
C THR A 43 12.81 -44.21 -5.44
N ASN A 44 12.97 -44.21 -4.10
CA ASN A 44 14.07 -43.52 -3.40
C ASN A 44 14.15 -42.02 -3.70
N GLU A 45 13.06 -41.42 -4.19
CA GLU A 45 12.99 -39.99 -4.48
C GLU A 45 12.50 -39.21 -3.26
N THR A 46 13.21 -38.12 -2.95
CA THR A 46 12.78 -37.13 -1.95
C THR A 46 11.96 -36.05 -2.63
N TYR A 47 10.71 -35.85 -2.22
CA TYR A 47 9.87 -34.75 -2.68
C TYR A 47 9.49 -33.83 -1.52
N CYS A 48 9.46 -32.52 -1.78
CA CYS A 48 9.07 -31.53 -0.78
C CYS A 48 7.54 -31.32 -0.85
N VAL A 49 6.82 -31.60 0.23
CA VAL A 49 5.41 -31.25 0.38
C VAL A 49 5.30 -29.93 1.13
N TYR A 50 4.45 -29.04 0.65
CA TYR A 50 4.21 -27.75 1.28
C TYR A 50 2.71 -27.48 1.40
N ASN A 51 2.28 -26.99 2.56
CA ASN A 51 0.92 -26.50 2.81
C ASN A 51 0.86 -25.00 2.44
N SER A 52 0.52 -24.65 1.20
CA SER A 52 0.78 -23.30 0.67
C SER A 52 -0.44 -22.46 0.24
N ASP A 53 -1.64 -22.96 0.44
CA ASP A 53 -2.84 -22.19 0.07
C ASP A 53 -3.11 -21.06 1.06
N VAL A 54 -2.78 -21.25 2.33
CA VAL A 54 -3.16 -20.32 3.40
C VAL A 54 -2.22 -19.12 3.50
N ALA A 55 -0.90 -19.31 3.37
CA ALA A 55 0.07 -18.21 3.42
C ALA A 55 -0.04 -17.30 2.18
N THR A 56 -0.30 -17.89 1.01
CA THR A 56 -0.57 -17.17 -0.24
C THR A 56 -1.83 -16.31 -0.11
N GLY A 57 -2.90 -16.85 0.48
CA GLY A 57 -4.14 -16.12 0.73
C GLY A 57 -3.93 -14.87 1.58
N TYR A 58 -3.13 -14.93 2.64
CA TYR A 58 -2.81 -13.74 3.45
C TYR A 58 -1.97 -12.72 2.68
N GLY A 59 -0.99 -13.17 1.87
CA GLY A 59 -0.19 -12.27 1.03
C GLY A 59 -1.03 -11.50 0.01
N VAL A 60 -1.92 -12.21 -0.72
CA VAL A 60 -2.86 -11.61 -1.68
C VAL A 60 -3.87 -10.71 -0.98
N GLY A 61 -4.40 -11.13 0.18
CA GLY A 61 -5.30 -10.31 0.98
C GLY A 61 -4.64 -9.00 1.39
N GLY A 62 -3.39 -9.05 1.88
CA GLY A 62 -2.64 -7.85 2.26
C GLY A 62 -2.46 -6.89 1.09
N PHE A 63 -2.14 -7.43 -0.09
CA PHE A 63 -2.07 -6.65 -1.34
C PHE A 63 -3.40 -5.94 -1.65
N LEU A 64 -4.52 -6.68 -1.66
CA LEU A 64 -5.83 -6.11 -1.97
C LEU A 64 -6.26 -5.02 -0.99
N PHE A 65 -5.98 -5.20 0.31
CA PHE A 65 -6.30 -4.20 1.32
C PHE A 65 -5.49 -2.91 1.13
N LEU A 66 -4.19 -2.98 0.82
CA LEU A 66 -3.40 -1.78 0.51
C LEU A 66 -3.89 -1.09 -0.77
N LEU A 67 -4.10 -1.86 -1.84
CA LEU A 67 -4.58 -1.36 -3.11
C LEU A 67 -5.91 -0.62 -2.94
N SER A 68 -6.81 -1.17 -2.11
CA SER A 68 -8.09 -0.53 -1.79
C SER A 68 -7.91 0.79 -1.04
N GLY A 69 -6.95 0.88 -0.11
CA GLY A 69 -6.63 2.10 0.62
C GLY A 69 -6.09 3.20 -0.28
N GLU A 70 -5.13 2.86 -1.14
CA GLU A 70 -4.54 3.80 -2.11
C GLU A 70 -5.58 4.25 -3.15
N SER A 71 -6.39 3.32 -3.66
CA SER A 71 -7.48 3.62 -4.60
C SER A 71 -8.55 4.53 -4.00
N LEU A 72 -8.89 4.34 -2.71
CA LEU A 72 -9.82 5.21 -2.00
C LEU A 72 -9.25 6.62 -1.87
N LEU A 73 -7.97 6.75 -1.51
CA LEU A 73 -7.28 8.05 -1.48
C LEU A 73 -7.31 8.73 -2.84
N MET A 74 -6.90 8.03 -3.91
CA MET A 74 -6.94 8.57 -5.27
C MET A 74 -8.35 8.97 -5.70
N GLY A 75 -9.37 8.19 -5.34
CA GLY A 75 -10.77 8.51 -5.62
C GLY A 75 -11.26 9.75 -4.89
N VAL A 76 -10.96 9.87 -3.59
CA VAL A 76 -11.34 11.03 -2.77
C VAL A 76 -10.59 12.30 -3.19
N THR A 77 -9.31 12.19 -3.54
CA THR A 77 -8.48 13.32 -3.99
C THR A 77 -8.62 13.62 -5.48
N LYS A 78 -9.44 12.86 -6.22
CA LYS A 78 -9.63 12.95 -7.69
C LYS A 78 -8.30 12.91 -8.46
N CYS A 79 -7.39 12.04 -8.01
CA CYS A 79 -6.03 11.83 -8.54
C CYS A 79 -5.17 13.11 -8.65
N MET A 80 -5.56 14.23 -8.03
CA MET A 80 -5.03 15.58 -8.30
C MET A 80 -5.13 16.06 -9.77
N CYS A 81 -5.28 15.17 -10.76
CA CYS A 81 -5.44 15.44 -12.19
C CYS A 81 -6.83 15.98 -12.57
N PHE A 82 -7.88 15.54 -11.88
CA PHE A 82 -9.27 15.95 -12.13
C PHE A 82 -9.86 16.78 -10.98
N GLY A 83 -9.03 17.18 -10.02
CA GLY A 83 -9.40 17.97 -8.85
C GLY A 83 -9.35 19.49 -9.10
N ARG A 84 -9.82 20.27 -8.13
CA ARG A 84 -9.64 21.74 -8.15
C ARG A 84 -8.13 22.05 -8.08
N PRO A 85 -7.64 23.05 -8.83
CA PRO A 85 -6.22 23.40 -8.85
C PRO A 85 -5.80 23.89 -7.46
N LEU A 86 -4.96 23.11 -6.78
CA LEU A 86 -4.41 23.46 -5.47
C LEU A 86 -3.87 24.90 -5.48
N ALA A 87 -4.20 25.66 -4.43
CA ALA A 87 -3.71 27.03 -4.29
C ALA A 87 -2.18 27.10 -4.46
N PRO A 88 -1.66 28.09 -5.19
CA PRO A 88 -0.22 28.30 -5.32
C PRO A 88 0.39 28.58 -3.92
N GLY A 89 1.35 27.75 -3.50
CA GLY A 89 2.06 27.88 -2.23
C GLY A 89 2.86 26.63 -1.82
N GLY A 90 3.67 26.72 -0.75
CA GLY A 90 4.53 25.63 -0.28
C GLY A 90 3.79 24.35 0.12
N ASN A 91 2.56 24.47 0.63
CA ASN A 91 1.72 23.32 0.99
C ASN A 91 1.39 22.42 -0.23
N ARG A 92 1.37 22.98 -1.45
CA ARG A 92 1.20 22.20 -2.68
C ARG A 92 2.41 21.33 -2.96
N ALA A 93 3.63 21.86 -2.80
CA ALA A 93 4.86 21.10 -3.03
C ALA A 93 4.96 19.94 -2.04
N TRP A 94 4.67 20.17 -0.75
CA TRP A 94 4.64 19.12 0.26
C TRP A 94 3.59 18.05 -0.03
N ALA A 95 2.36 18.43 -0.44
CA ALA A 95 1.34 17.46 -0.82
C ALA A 95 1.79 16.58 -2.00
N ILE A 96 2.42 17.15 -3.03
CA ILE A 96 2.94 16.39 -4.17
C ILE A 96 4.09 15.45 -3.75
N ILE A 97 5.01 15.92 -2.91
CA ILE A 97 6.12 15.09 -2.41
C ILE A 97 5.59 13.90 -1.61
N TYR A 98 4.62 14.13 -0.70
CA TYR A 98 4.00 13.06 0.07
C TYR A 98 3.21 12.09 -0.81
N PHE A 99 2.54 12.59 -1.86
CA PHE A 99 1.85 11.74 -2.84
C PHE A 99 2.81 10.86 -3.64
N VAL A 100 3.90 11.42 -4.16
CA VAL A 100 4.87 10.66 -4.95
C VAL A 100 5.58 9.63 -4.07
N SER A 101 5.95 10.01 -2.84
CA SER A 101 6.58 9.08 -1.90
C SER A 101 5.62 7.99 -1.42
N SER A 102 4.33 8.29 -1.18
CA SER A 102 3.34 7.26 -0.87
C SER A 102 3.18 6.28 -2.02
N LEU A 103 3.08 6.78 -3.26
CA LEU A 103 2.98 5.96 -4.46
C LEU A 103 4.20 5.03 -4.63
N VAL A 104 5.42 5.55 -4.45
CA VAL A 104 6.64 4.73 -4.56
C VAL A 104 6.70 3.66 -3.48
N THR A 105 6.43 4.02 -2.22
CA THR A 105 6.43 3.03 -1.12
C THR A 105 5.34 1.99 -1.28
N PHE A 106 4.17 2.39 -1.79
CA PHE A 106 3.06 1.51 -2.12
C PHE A 106 3.46 0.47 -3.18
N LEU A 107 4.05 0.91 -4.31
CA LEU A 107 4.51 -0.01 -5.36
C LEU A 107 5.57 -1.00 -4.85
N ILE A 108 6.48 -0.54 -3.97
CA ILE A 108 7.45 -1.42 -3.34
C ILE A 108 6.74 -2.44 -2.42
N ALA A 109 5.81 -1.99 -1.57
CA ALA A 109 5.04 -2.87 -0.69
C ALA A 109 4.27 -3.93 -1.48
N GLU A 110 3.58 -3.54 -2.54
CA GLU A 110 2.86 -4.46 -3.42
C GLU A 110 3.80 -5.45 -4.09
N SER A 111 4.94 -5.00 -4.61
CA SER A 111 5.93 -5.88 -5.21
C SER A 111 6.44 -6.93 -4.21
N CYS A 112 6.67 -6.54 -2.94
CA CYS A 112 7.07 -7.46 -1.88
C CYS A 112 5.97 -8.46 -1.52
N LEU A 113 4.71 -8.02 -1.45
CA LEU A 113 3.58 -8.89 -1.13
C LEU A 113 3.26 -9.85 -2.27
N ILE A 114 3.29 -9.40 -3.53
CA ILE A 114 3.12 -10.25 -4.71
C ILE A 114 4.30 -11.19 -4.86
N ALA A 115 5.55 -10.74 -4.67
CA ALA A 115 6.71 -11.63 -4.69
C ALA A 115 6.63 -12.68 -3.58
N GLY A 116 6.16 -12.29 -2.39
CA GLY A 116 5.88 -13.19 -1.28
C GLY A 116 4.81 -14.22 -1.61
N ALA A 117 3.68 -13.76 -2.14
CA ALA A 117 2.54 -14.61 -2.49
C ALA A 117 2.86 -15.54 -3.66
N THR A 118 3.47 -15.05 -4.74
CA THR A 118 3.84 -15.88 -5.91
C THR A 118 4.85 -16.94 -5.54
N LYS A 119 5.90 -16.61 -4.77
CA LYS A 119 6.86 -17.60 -4.29
C LYS A 119 6.26 -18.63 -3.32
N ASN A 120 5.20 -18.28 -2.59
CA ASN A 120 4.41 -19.25 -1.82
C ASN A 120 3.41 -20.03 -2.69
N ALA A 121 2.92 -19.47 -3.80
CA ALA A 121 2.02 -20.11 -4.74
C ALA A 121 2.75 -21.04 -5.72
N TYR A 122 4.06 -20.86 -5.91
CA TYR A 122 4.92 -21.75 -6.68
C TYR A 122 5.15 -23.07 -5.93
N HIS A 123 4.08 -23.84 -5.78
CA HIS A 123 4.17 -25.27 -5.56
C HIS A 123 4.01 -26.01 -6.87
N THR A 124 5.06 -26.77 -7.20
CA THR A 124 4.96 -28.09 -7.83
C THR A 124 4.24 -28.17 -9.17
N LYS A 125 4.65 -27.40 -10.18
CA LYS A 125 4.59 -27.96 -11.54
C LYS A 125 5.96 -28.55 -11.85
N TYR A 126 6.07 -29.86 -11.62
CA TYR A 126 7.03 -30.78 -12.22
C TYR A 126 8.00 -30.10 -13.19
N ARG A 127 9.21 -29.79 -12.74
CA ARG A 127 10.34 -29.84 -13.64
C ARG A 127 11.24 -30.94 -13.13
N GLY A 128 11.10 -32.09 -13.78
CA GLY A 128 11.88 -33.28 -13.48
C GLY A 128 13.38 -32.98 -13.55
N MET A 129 14.11 -33.80 -12.82
CA MET A 129 15.55 -33.98 -13.00
C MET A 129 16.39 -32.74 -12.68
N ILE A 130 16.46 -32.35 -11.40
CA ILE A 130 17.67 -31.70 -10.90
C ILE A 130 18.41 -32.71 -10.02
N TYR A 131 19.26 -33.46 -10.71
CA TYR A 131 20.34 -34.26 -10.18
C TYR A 131 21.36 -33.32 -9.51
N ALA A 132 21.10 -32.90 -8.28
CA ALA A 132 22.12 -32.23 -7.48
C ALA A 132 21.79 -32.42 -6.00
N GLN A 133 22.57 -33.29 -5.35
CA GLN A 133 22.76 -33.24 -3.92
C GLN A 133 22.94 -31.77 -3.47
N ASN A 134 22.27 -31.38 -2.39
CA ASN A 134 22.53 -30.17 -1.58
C ASN A 134 21.67 -28.91 -1.76
N PHE A 135 20.46 -28.96 -2.33
CA PHE A 135 19.46 -27.89 -2.11
C PHE A 135 18.38 -28.35 -1.12
N SER A 136 18.49 -27.92 0.15
CA SER A 136 17.36 -27.97 1.09
C SER A 136 16.17 -27.25 0.46
N CYS A 137 14.97 -27.84 0.54
CA CYS A 137 13.71 -27.27 0.07
C CYS A 137 13.70 -25.74 0.19
N ASP A 138 13.64 -25.01 -0.93
CA ASP A 138 13.83 -23.56 -1.01
C ASP A 138 12.64 -22.83 -0.35
N ALA A 139 12.67 -22.74 0.98
CA ALA A 139 11.80 -21.84 1.72
C ALA A 139 12.17 -20.40 1.31
N LEU A 140 11.17 -19.50 1.17
CA LEU A 140 11.43 -18.08 0.87
C LEU A 140 12.67 -17.58 1.64
N ARG A 141 13.45 -16.65 1.09
CA ARG A 141 14.45 -15.92 1.87
C ARG A 141 13.75 -15.20 3.02
N LYS A 142 14.22 -15.39 4.26
CA LYS A 142 13.67 -14.71 5.46
C LYS A 142 13.61 -13.20 5.18
N GLY A 143 12.43 -12.59 5.37
CA GLY A 143 12.31 -11.14 5.34
C GLY A 143 11.55 -10.49 4.17
N VAL A 144 11.07 -11.19 3.15
CA VAL A 144 10.29 -10.54 2.06
C VAL A 144 8.95 -10.00 2.56
N PHE A 145 8.19 -10.77 3.35
CA PHE A 145 6.95 -10.25 3.93
C PHE A 145 7.22 -9.24 5.04
N ILE A 146 8.35 -9.36 5.76
CA ILE A 146 8.76 -8.35 6.75
C ILE A 146 9.08 -7.02 6.06
N ALA A 147 9.84 -7.05 4.96
CA ALA A 147 10.10 -5.86 4.16
C ALA A 147 8.79 -5.26 3.64
N GLY A 148 7.89 -6.09 3.11
CA GLY A 148 6.54 -5.66 2.72
C GLY A 148 5.81 -4.97 3.87
N ALA A 149 5.80 -5.56 5.07
CA ALA A 149 5.17 -5.00 6.27
C ALA A 149 5.76 -3.65 6.69
N VAL A 150 7.09 -3.46 6.57
CA VAL A 150 7.73 -2.16 6.83
C VAL A 150 7.26 -1.11 5.83
N PHE A 151 7.22 -1.46 4.54
CA PHE A 151 6.72 -0.54 3.51
C PHE A 151 5.23 -0.24 3.65
N VAL A 152 4.40 -1.20 4.09
CA VAL A 152 2.99 -0.97 4.45
C VAL A 152 2.85 0.15 5.49
N VAL A 153 3.63 0.07 6.57
CA VAL A 153 3.58 1.08 7.63
C VAL A 153 4.10 2.43 7.12
N ALA A 154 5.16 2.43 6.31
CA ALA A 154 5.66 3.65 5.68
C ALA A 154 4.61 4.30 4.78
N THR A 155 3.94 3.53 3.92
CA THR A 155 2.85 3.99 3.06
C THR A 155 1.68 4.54 3.88
N MET A 156 1.29 3.87 4.98
CA MET A 156 0.25 4.36 5.89
C MET A 156 0.60 5.75 6.44
N VAL A 157 1.82 5.93 6.96
CA VAL A 157 2.27 7.21 7.52
C VAL A 157 2.29 8.30 6.44
N LEU A 158 2.82 8.01 5.25
CA LEU A 158 2.88 8.95 4.14
C LEU A 158 1.47 9.34 3.65
N ASN A 159 0.53 8.39 3.60
CA ASN A 159 -0.85 8.65 3.21
C ASN A 159 -1.59 9.57 4.19
N VAL A 160 -1.34 9.44 5.49
CA VAL A 160 -1.87 10.36 6.51
C VAL A 160 -1.34 11.77 6.29
N TYR A 161 -0.02 11.92 6.14
CA TYR A 161 0.58 13.24 5.89
C TYR A 161 0.08 13.84 4.57
N TYR A 162 0.06 13.06 3.49
CA TYR A 162 -0.48 13.48 2.20
C TYR A 162 -1.90 14.03 2.33
N TYR A 163 -2.81 13.29 2.96
CA TYR A 163 -4.20 13.72 3.09
C TYR A 163 -4.34 14.98 3.98
N MET A 164 -3.55 15.11 5.05
CA MET A 164 -3.51 16.31 5.87
C MET A 164 -3.07 17.55 5.06
N TYR A 165 -1.96 17.45 4.33
CA TYR A 165 -1.45 18.56 3.51
C TYR A 165 -2.38 18.88 2.34
N PHE A 166 -3.01 17.86 1.73
CA PHE A 166 -4.00 18.02 0.68
C PHE A 166 -5.23 18.79 1.18
N THR A 167 -5.78 18.41 2.33
CA THR A 167 -6.93 19.12 2.94
C THR A 167 -6.56 20.58 3.23
N LYS A 168 -5.38 20.83 3.80
CA LYS A 168 -4.87 22.20 4.05
C LYS A 168 -4.74 23.00 2.76
N ALA A 169 -4.26 22.40 1.67
CA ALA A 169 -4.12 23.09 0.39
C ALA A 169 -5.48 23.50 -0.20
N ILE A 170 -6.49 22.63 -0.10
CA ILE A 170 -7.86 22.92 -0.57
C ILE A 170 -8.52 24.01 0.26
N THR A 171 -8.41 23.97 1.60
CA THR A 171 -9.02 24.98 2.46
C THR A 171 -8.41 26.36 2.24
N THR A 172 -7.09 26.40 1.97
CA THR A 172 -6.38 27.65 1.65
C THR A 172 -6.84 28.20 0.29
N GLU A 173 -7.08 27.34 -0.71
CA GLU A 173 -7.65 27.75 -2.00
C GLU A 173 -9.06 28.32 -1.86
N ALA A 174 -9.91 27.68 -1.06
CA ALA A 174 -11.26 28.15 -0.79
C ALA A 174 -11.25 29.54 -0.12
N ALA A 175 -10.37 29.76 0.86
CA ALA A 175 -10.20 31.05 1.51
C ALA A 175 -9.67 32.12 0.52
N HIS A 176 -8.73 31.76 -0.36
CA HIS A 176 -8.19 32.68 -1.35
C HIS A 176 -9.22 33.06 -2.43
N LYS A 177 -10.10 32.12 -2.83
CA LYS A 177 -11.24 32.42 -3.70
C LYS A 177 -12.26 33.32 -3.01
N ALA A 178 -12.65 33.03 -1.77
CA ALA A 178 -13.55 33.87 -0.99
C ALA A 178 -13.02 35.31 -0.84
N LYS A 179 -11.71 35.47 -0.59
CA LYS A 179 -11.06 36.78 -0.54
C LYS A 179 -11.11 37.50 -1.90
N ARG A 180 -10.81 36.82 -3.02
CA ARG A 180 -10.92 37.39 -4.37
C ARG A 180 -12.36 37.81 -4.71
N THR A 181 -13.34 36.96 -4.42
CA THR A 181 -14.75 37.26 -4.68
C THR A 181 -15.22 38.45 -3.84
N SER A 182 -14.80 38.54 -2.58
CA SER A 182 -15.10 39.71 -1.73
C SER A 182 -14.43 41.00 -2.21
N SER A 183 -13.21 40.94 -2.74
CA SER A 183 -12.52 42.11 -3.29
C SER A 183 -13.16 42.65 -4.57
N ASN A 184 -13.85 41.80 -5.34
CA ASN A 184 -14.53 42.19 -6.58
C ASN A 184 -15.94 42.77 -6.37
N ILE A 185 -16.50 42.73 -5.15
CA ILE A 185 -17.86 43.22 -4.84
C ILE A 185 -17.85 44.70 -4.37
N GLY A 186 -16.70 45.35 -4.25
CA GLY A 186 -16.57 46.67 -3.59
C GLY A 186 -16.33 47.91 -4.47
N MET A 187 -16.36 47.83 -5.80
CA MET A 187 -16.04 48.99 -6.68
C MET A 187 -17.01 49.12 -7.85
N ALA A 188 -18.27 49.42 -7.57
CA ALA A 188 -19.20 49.99 -8.56
C ALA A 188 -20.20 50.91 -7.85
N GLY A 189 -20.05 52.22 -8.06
CA GLY A 189 -21.03 53.22 -7.66
C GLY A 189 -20.39 54.40 -6.92
N TYR A 190 -20.04 55.45 -7.67
CA TYR A 190 -20.70 56.76 -7.62
C TYR A 190 -20.07 57.61 -8.73
N ALA A 191 -20.83 57.81 -9.81
CA ALA A 191 -20.64 58.86 -10.80
C ALA A 191 -21.89 59.75 -10.75
#